data_AF-A0A183Q4Y9-F1
#
_entry.id   AF-A0A183Q4Y9-F1
#
_cell.length_a   1.000
_cell.length_b   1.000
_cell.length_c   1.000
_cell.angle_alpha   90.00
_cell.angle_beta   90.00
_cell.angle_gamma   90.00
#
_symmetry.space_group_name_H-M   'P 1'
#
loop_
_entity.id
_entity.type
_entity.pdbx_description
1 polymer ?
#
loop_
_entity_poly.entity_id
_entity_poly.type
_entity_poly.pdbx_seq_one_letter_code
_entity_poly.pdbx_strand_id
1 'polypeptide(L)' 'MLHNHPCRSSWMVCDPWTRRLSSEEKENLKSVVLHCESADEAIESIKGRSGKQVTAANVKVMKATLSTGKCI' A
#
# COMPACT_ATOMS: atom_id res chain seq x y z
N MET A 1 -36.67 -11.27 -0.93
CA MET A 1 -35.72 -10.68 0.03
C MET A 1 -34.40 -10.48 -0.69
N LEU A 2 -34.25 -9.34 -1.39
CA LEU A 2 -33.02 -9.00 -2.10
C LEU A 2 -32.00 -8.57 -1.05
N HIS A 3 -30.93 -9.34 -0.92
CA HIS A 3 -29.80 -9.00 -0.09
C HIS A 3 -29.26 -7.64 -0.57
N ASN A 4 -29.51 -6.60 0.22
CA ASN A 4 -28.79 -5.34 0.13
C ASN A 4 -27.33 -5.67 0.44
N HIS A 5 -26.59 -6.10 -0.57
CA HIS A 5 -25.16 -5.96 -0.55
C HIS A 5 -24.96 -4.45 -0.60
N PRO A 6 -24.45 -3.80 0.47
CA PRO A 6 -24.00 -2.45 0.31
C PRO A 6 -22.83 -2.56 -0.66
N CYS A 7 -23.09 -2.27 -1.92
CA CYS A 7 -22.10 -1.69 -2.81
C CYS A 7 -21.69 -0.39 -2.12
N ARG A 8 -20.81 -0.52 -1.13
CA ARG A 8 -20.18 0.62 -0.49
C ARG A 8 -19.23 1.14 -1.54
N SER A 9 -19.75 2.06 -2.34
CA SER A 9 -19.02 3.03 -3.14
C SER A 9 -18.10 3.83 -2.21
N SER A 10 -17.04 3.20 -1.75
CA SER A 10 -16.02 3.84 -0.94
C SER A 10 -14.79 3.74 -1.80
N TRP A 11 -14.55 4.75 -2.64
CA TRP A 11 -13.23 5.28 -2.95
C TRP A 11 -12.10 4.28 -2.76
N MET A 12 -12.23 3.11 -3.37
CA MET A 12 -11.12 2.23 -3.65
C MET A 12 -10.52 2.94 -4.84
N VAL A 13 -9.95 4.13 -4.56
CA VAL A 13 -8.88 4.72 -5.32
C VAL A 13 -8.01 3.51 -5.55
N CYS A 14 -8.08 3.01 -6.78
CA CYS A 14 -7.35 1.85 -7.22
C CYS A 14 -5.91 2.32 -7.17
N ASP A 15 -5.36 2.34 -5.96
CA ASP A 15 -4.03 2.79 -5.70
C ASP A 15 -3.19 1.87 -6.56
N PRO A 16 -2.49 2.37 -7.58
CA PRO A 16 -1.89 1.53 -8.60
C PRO A 16 -0.96 0.45 -8.00
N TRP A 17 -0.44 0.70 -6.79
CA TRP A 17 0.37 -0.23 -6.02
C TRP A 17 -0.43 -1.33 -5.28
N THR A 18 -1.66 -1.05 -4.82
CA THR A 18 -2.53 -2.04 -4.16
C THR A 18 -2.95 -3.17 -5.11
N ARG A 19 -2.94 -2.90 -6.42
CA ARG A 19 -3.14 -3.91 -7.47
C ARG A 19 -1.85 -4.68 -7.80
N ARG A 20 -0.67 -4.09 -7.56
CA ARG A 20 0.63 -4.69 -7.88
C ARG A 20 1.14 -5.65 -6.80
N LEU A 21 0.82 -5.40 -5.54
CA LEU A 21 1.30 -6.20 -4.40
C LEU A 21 0.14 -7.01 -3.80
N SER A 22 0.38 -8.27 -3.48
CA SER A 22 -0.54 -9.12 -2.74
C SER A 22 -0.76 -8.60 -1.33
N SER A 23 -1.83 -8.99 -0.65
CA SER A 23 -2.07 -8.60 0.74
C SER A 23 -0.91 -8.98 1.67
N GLU A 24 -0.30 -10.14 1.45
CA GLU A 24 0.86 -10.62 2.20
C GLU A 24 2.12 -9.78 1.91
N GLU A 25 2.38 -9.44 0.65
CA GLU A 25 3.48 -8.55 0.30
C GLU A 25 3.28 -7.17 0.91
N LYS A 26 2.04 -6.66 0.92
CA LYS A 26 1.71 -5.36 1.51
C LYS A 26 1.96 -5.37 3.01
N GLU A 27 1.60 -6.45 3.70
CA GLU A 27 1.87 -6.58 5.14
C GLU A 27 3.37 -6.62 5.43
N ASN A 28 4.13 -7.43 4.69
CA ASN A 28 5.59 -7.54 4.80
C ASN A 28 6.33 -6.23 4.49
N LEU A 29 5.74 -5.37 3.65
CA LEU A 29 6.30 -4.07 3.30
C LEU A 29 5.86 -2.94 4.24
N LYS A 30 4.89 -3.17 5.15
CA LYS A 30 4.50 -2.14 6.15
C LYS A 30 5.67 -1.74 7.03
N SER A 31 6.40 -2.73 7.53
CA SER A 31 7.57 -2.51 8.38
C SER A 31 8.66 -1.75 7.64
N VAL A 32 8.90 -2.12 6.37
CA VAL A 32 9.87 -1.45 5.49
C VAL A 32 9.51 0.03 5.34
N VAL A 33 8.26 0.36 4.97
CA VAL A 33 7.86 1.75 4.74
C VAL A 33 7.82 2.59 6.03
N LEU A 34 7.55 1.96 7.17
CA LEU A 34 7.58 2.63 8.47
C LEU A 34 9.01 2.91 8.96
N HIS A 35 9.95 1.98 8.72
CA HIS A 35 11.32 2.08 9.21
C HIS A 35 12.25 2.87 8.30
N CYS A 36 11.96 2.97 7.00
CA CYS A 36 12.78 3.78 6.10
C CYS A 36 12.66 5.28 6.41
N GLU A 37 13.81 5.94 6.52
CA GLU A 37 13.91 7.37 6.79
C GLU A 37 13.64 8.19 5.53
N SER A 38 14.01 7.64 4.37
CA SER A 38 13.85 8.28 3.06
C SER A 38 12.94 7.50 2.10
N ALA A 39 12.43 8.20 1.07
CA ALA A 39 11.63 7.56 0.03
C ALA A 39 12.47 6.65 -0.87
N ASP A 40 13.71 7.04 -1.20
CA ASP A 40 14.61 6.27 -2.05
C ASP A 40 15.01 4.93 -1.40
N GLU A 41 15.31 4.95 -0.10
CA GLU A 41 15.59 3.73 0.67
C GLU A 41 14.40 2.76 0.66
N ALA A 42 13.18 3.28 0.84
CA ALA A 42 11.97 2.47 0.76
C ALA A 42 11.76 1.90 -0.65
N ILE A 43 12.03 2.68 -1.71
CA ILE A 43 11.92 2.21 -3.10
C ILE A 43 12.91 1.07 -3.37
N GLU A 44 14.17 1.21 -2.96
CA GLU A 44 15.18 0.16 -3.15
C GLU A 44 14.85 -1.10 -2.35
N SER A 45 14.41 -0.95 -1.11
CA SER A 45 14.03 -2.08 -0.26
C SER A 45 12.80 -2.82 -0.81
N ILE A 46 11.78 -2.09 -1.26
CA ILE A 46 10.60 -2.68 -1.91
C ILE A 46 11.00 -3.38 -3.21
N LYS A 47 11.86 -2.77 -4.02
CA LYS A 47 12.36 -3.37 -5.27
C LYS A 47 13.15 -4.65 -4.99
N GLY A 48 14.01 -4.66 -3.96
CA GLY A 48 14.79 -5.83 -3.58
C GLY A 48 13.94 -6.99 -3.04
N ARG A 49 12.87 -6.70 -2.29
CA ARG A 49 11.99 -7.71 -1.69
C ARG A 49 10.91 -8.23 -2.62
N SER A 50 10.32 -7.36 -3.43
CA SER A 50 9.16 -7.70 -4.27
C SER A 50 9.48 -7.80 -5.76
N GLY A 51 10.65 -7.33 -6.20
CA GLY A 51 11.00 -7.18 -7.61
C GLY A 51 10.18 -6.11 -8.34
N LYS A 52 9.27 -5.40 -7.64
CA LYS A 52 8.34 -4.44 -8.24
C LYS A 52 8.86 -3.03 -8.11
N GLN A 53 8.76 -2.29 -9.21
CA GLN A 53 9.11 -0.88 -9.23
C GLN A 53 7.97 -0.03 -8.65
N VAL A 54 8.34 0.78 -7.66
CA VAL A 54 7.47 1.76 -7.01
C VAL A 54 8.09 3.16 -7.10
N THR A 55 7.26 4.19 -7.06
CA THR A 55 7.71 5.59 -7.12
C THR A 55 7.66 6.24 -5.74
N ALA A 56 8.32 7.38 -5.57
CA ALA A 56 8.27 8.14 -4.31
C ALA A 56 6.83 8.56 -3.93
N ALA A 57 5.98 8.84 -4.91
CA ALA A 57 4.55 9.09 -4.68
C ALA A 57 3.85 7.88 -4.04
N ASN A 58 4.15 6.66 -4.54
CA ASN A 58 3.59 5.43 -3.97
C ASN A 58 4.04 5.25 -2.51
N VAL A 59 5.33 5.45 -2.21
CA VAL A 59 5.86 5.34 -0.84
C VAL A 59 5.19 6.36 0.08
N LYS A 60 5.00 7.59 -0.38
CA LYS A 60 4.32 8.64 0.39
C LYS A 60 2.87 8.24 0.72
N VAL A 61 2.16 7.67 -0.24
CA VAL A 61 0.80 7.14 -0.02
C VAL A 61 0.81 5.96 0.95
N MET A 62 1.73 5.01 0.80
CA MET A 62 1.89 3.88 1.73
C MET A 62 2.10 4.38 3.17
N LYS A 63 3.04 5.30 3.36
CA LYS A 63 3.35 5.88 4.69
C LYS A 63 2.14 6.59 5.27
N ALA A 64 1.41 7.38 4.46
CA ALA A 64 0.17 8.03 4.87
C ALA A 64 -0.92 7.03 5.28
N THR A 65 -1.14 5.95 4.50
CA THR A 65 -2.13 4.92 4.84
C THR A 65 -1.79 4.18 6.12
N LEU A 66 -0.50 3.92 6.39
CA LEU A 66 -0.03 3.26 7.61
C LEU A 66 -0.13 4.18 8.84
N SER A 67 0.24 5.46 8.70
CA SER A 67 0.13 6.44 9.78
C SER A 67 -1.31 6.79 10.13
N THR A 68 -2.24 6.76 9.17
CA THR A 68 -3.65 7.09 9.43
C THR A 68 -4.39 5.97 10.16
N GLY A 69 -3.76 4.80 10.37
CA GLY A 69 -4.37 3.68 11.11
C GLY A 69 -5.68 3.17 10.51
N LYS A 70 -6.01 3.57 9.28
CA LYS A 70 -7.25 3.19 8.63
C LYS A 70 -7.04 1.80 8.06
N CYS A 71 -7.42 0.80 8.86
CA CYS A 71 -7.56 -0.58 8.43
C CYS A 71 -8.30 -0.60 7.09
N ILE A 72 -7.60 -1.12 6.06
CA ILE A 72 -8.17 -1.49 4.77
C ILE A 72 -8.87 -2.83 4.94
#